data_AF-A0A5D2E3K7-F1
#
_entry.id   AF-A0A5D2E3K7-F1
#
_cell.length_a   1.000
_cell.length_b   1.000
_cell.length_c   1.000
_cell.angle_alpha   90.00
_cell.angle_beta   90.00
_cell.angle_gamma   90.00
#
_symmetry.space_group_name_H-M   'P 1'
#
loop_
_entity.id
_entity.type
_entity.pdbx_description
1 polymer ?
#
loop_
_entity_poly.entity_id
_entity_poly.type
_entity_poly.pdbx_seq_one_letter_code
_entity_poly.pdbx_strand_id
1 'polypeptide(L)'
;MIRHAIVEELAAFGAIVHTCSRTETELNDCLLEWKAKGLRDTGSVCDVSNLAQRENLLNTVSSEFNGKLNILAYLNLSLTRALIFKLDLVI
;
A
#
# COMPACT_ATOMS: atom_id res chain seq x y z
N MET A 1 -6.70 12.41 2.55
CA MET A 1 -7.27 12.60 1.21
C MET A 1 -6.38 12.16 0.05
N ILE A 2 -5.09 12.54 -0.07
CA ILE A 2 -4.32 12.20 -1.30
C ILE A 2 -4.06 10.69 -1.50
N ARG A 3 -3.81 9.92 -0.43
CA ARG A 3 -3.58 8.47 -0.57
C ARG A 3 -4.81 7.71 -1.07
N HIS A 4 -6.01 8.07 -0.60
CA HIS A 4 -7.24 7.33 -0.94
C HIS A 4 -7.53 7.43 -2.44
N ALA A 5 -7.43 8.63 -3.00
CA ALA A 5 -7.64 8.81 -4.44
C ALA A 5 -6.66 7.98 -5.30
N ILE A 6 -5.38 7.94 -4.94
CA ILE A 6 -4.38 7.17 -5.70
C ILE A 6 -4.62 5.67 -5.60
N VAL A 7 -4.92 5.17 -4.39
CA VAL A 7 -5.20 3.75 -4.17
C VAL A 7 -6.48 3.34 -4.92
N GLU A 8 -7.54 4.12 -4.79
CA GLU A 8 -8.82 3.85 -5.43
C GLU A 8 -8.72 3.89 -6.95
N GLU A 9 -8.01 4.88 -7.52
CA GLU A 9 -7.82 4.98 -8.96
C GLU A 9 -7.05 3.77 -9.49
N LEU A 10 -5.93 3.41 -8.85
CA LEU A 10 -5.13 2.26 -9.27
C LEU A 10 -5.89 0.94 -9.12
N ALA A 11 -6.62 0.76 -8.03
CA ALA A 11 -7.45 -0.41 -7.81
C ALA A 11 -8.60 -0.49 -8.83
N ALA A 12 -9.16 0.64 -9.26
CA ALA A 12 -10.14 0.70 -10.36
C ALA A 12 -9.55 0.24 -11.70
N PHE A 13 -8.26 0.44 -11.92
CA PHE A 13 -7.52 -0.13 -13.06
C PHE A 13 -7.06 -1.59 -12.85
N GLY A 14 -7.50 -2.26 -11.78
CA GLY A 14 -7.17 -3.65 -11.50
C GLY A 14 -5.83 -3.87 -10.79
N ALA A 15 -5.17 -2.81 -10.33
CA ALA A 15 -3.99 -2.95 -9.49
C ALA A 15 -4.34 -3.59 -8.15
N ILE A 16 -3.43 -4.37 -7.60
CA ILE A 16 -3.47 -4.81 -6.21
C ILE A 16 -2.52 -3.89 -5.44
N VAL A 17 -3.06 -3.15 -4.48
CA VAL A 17 -2.28 -2.18 -3.73
C VAL A 17 -1.87 -2.73 -2.36
N HIS A 18 -0.63 -2.51 -1.97
CA HIS A 18 -0.15 -2.63 -0.59
C HIS A 18 0.20 -1.25 -0.05
N THR A 19 -0.51 -0.79 0.98
CA THR A 19 -0.25 0.50 1.63
C THR A 19 0.50 0.33 2.95
N CYS A 20 1.06 1.42 3.49
CA CYS A 20 1.53 1.43 4.87
C CYS A 20 1.20 2.72 5.61
N SER A 21 1.12 2.62 6.94
CA SER A 21 0.98 3.75 7.85
C SER A 21 1.81 3.51 9.11
N ARG A 22 2.16 4.58 9.83
CA ARG A 22 2.79 4.48 11.15
C ARG A 22 1.87 3.94 12.23
N THR A 23 0.56 4.09 12.03
CA THR A 23 -0.46 3.77 13.03
C THR A 23 -1.39 2.70 12.47
N GLU A 24 -1.62 1.67 13.28
CA GLU A 24 -2.49 0.56 12.93
C GLU A 24 -3.95 1.01 12.76
N THR A 25 -4.43 1.90 13.63
CA THR A 25 -5.80 2.42 13.57
C THR A 25 -6.10 3.10 12.23
N GLU A 26 -5.26 4.06 11.81
CA GLU A 26 -5.49 4.75 10.54
C GLU A 26 -5.37 3.80 9.34
N LEU A 27 -4.48 2.81 9.41
CA LEU A 27 -4.34 1.81 8.37
C LEU A 27 -5.62 0.97 8.27
N ASN A 28 -6.12 0.46 9.38
CA ASN A 28 -7.30 -0.38 9.44
C ASN A 28 -8.56 0.37 8.99
N ASP A 29 -8.70 1.64 9.36
CA ASP A 29 -9.80 2.48 8.89
C ASP A 29 -9.83 2.58 7.36
N CYS A 30 -8.66 2.81 6.73
CA CYS A 30 -8.55 2.85 5.26
C CYS A 30 -8.88 1.50 4.63
N LEU A 31 -8.31 0.40 5.17
CA LEU A 31 -8.52 -0.95 4.65
C LEU A 31 -9.99 -1.38 4.77
N LEU A 32 -10.68 -1.02 5.84
CA LEU A 32 -12.11 -1.28 6.02
C LEU A 32 -12.94 -0.51 4.99
N GLU A 33 -12.62 0.78 4.75
CA GLU A 33 -13.30 1.58 3.72
C GLU A 33 -13.12 0.96 2.32
N TRP A 34 -11.89 0.62 1.94
CA TRP A 34 -11.60 0.04 0.63
C TRP A 34 -12.20 -1.36 0.46
N LYS A 35 -12.20 -2.17 1.53
CA LYS A 35 -12.89 -3.46 1.52
C LYS A 35 -14.40 -3.31 1.32
N ALA A 36 -15.02 -2.28 1.91
CA ALA A 36 -16.43 -1.97 1.68
C ALA A 36 -16.71 -1.53 0.23
N LYS A 37 -15.72 -0.94 -0.44
CA LYS A 37 -15.74 -0.62 -1.89
C LYS A 37 -15.41 -1.82 -2.80
N GLY A 38 -15.14 -3.00 -2.23
CA GLY A 38 -14.79 -4.21 -2.98
C GLY A 38 -13.34 -4.28 -3.47
N LEU A 39 -12.48 -3.38 -3.00
CA LEU A 39 -11.06 -3.38 -3.35
C LEU A 39 -10.32 -4.48 -2.57
N ARG A 40 -9.24 -5.00 -3.17
CA ARG A 40 -8.43 -6.12 -2.63
C ARG A 40 -7.10 -5.64 -2.04
N ASP A 41 -7.09 -4.41 -1.55
CA ASP A 41 -5.88 -3.78 -1.07
C ASP A 41 -5.45 -4.35 0.29
N THR A 42 -4.14 -4.44 0.48
CA THR A 42 -3.49 -4.91 1.70
C THR A 42 -2.69 -3.78 2.33
N GLY A 43 -2.21 -3.98 3.55
CA GLY A 43 -1.25 -3.05 4.11
C GLY A 43 -0.59 -3.53 5.39
N SER A 44 0.47 -2.82 5.77
CA SER A 44 1.28 -3.12 6.95
C SER A 44 1.62 -1.85 7.72
N VAL A 45 1.76 -1.98 9.04
CA VAL A 45 2.26 -0.89 9.87
C VAL A 45 3.76 -0.73 9.60
N CYS A 46 4.15 0.45 9.13
CA CYS A 46 5.55 0.76 8.83
C CYS A 46 5.82 2.24 9.01
N ASP A 47 6.83 2.54 9.82
CA ASP A 47 7.57 3.78 9.80
C ASP A 47 8.69 3.66 8.76
N VAL A 48 8.49 4.24 7.58
CA VAL A 48 9.46 4.19 6.49
C VAL A 48 10.75 4.98 6.76
N SER A 49 10.82 5.76 7.85
CA SER A 49 12.09 6.38 8.29
C SER A 49 12.99 5.36 9.01
N ASN A 50 12.40 4.33 9.61
CA ASN A 50 13.11 3.25 10.29
C ASN A 50 13.58 2.16 9.32
N LEU A 51 14.88 1.85 9.33
CA LEU A 51 15.47 0.86 8.41
C LEU A 51 14.89 -0.55 8.58
N ALA A 52 14.82 -1.06 9.82
CA ALA A 52 14.32 -2.40 10.09
C ALA A 52 12.85 -2.55 9.70
N GLN A 53 12.05 -1.50 9.88
CA GLN A 53 10.66 -1.51 9.45
C GLN A 53 10.50 -1.42 7.92
N ARG A 54 11.39 -0.69 7.22
CA ARG A 54 11.44 -0.72 5.75
C ARG A 54 11.79 -2.11 5.23
N GLU A 55 12.78 -2.78 5.81
CA GLU A 55 13.16 -4.14 5.41
C GLU A 55 12.00 -5.12 5.62
N ASN A 56 11.30 -5.01 6.75
CA ASN A 56 10.11 -5.81 7.00
C ASN A 56 9.01 -5.53 5.96
N LEU A 57 8.70 -4.25 5.69
CA LEU A 57 7.74 -3.86 4.65
C LEU A 57 8.08 -4.47 3.29
N LEU A 58 9.35 -4.43 2.88
CA LEU A 58 9.80 -5.02 1.61
C LEU A 58 9.65 -6.56 1.60
N ASN A 59 9.93 -7.23 2.71
CA ASN A 59 9.72 -8.68 2.83
C ASN A 59 8.23 -9.04 2.75
N THR A 60 7.37 -8.29 3.44
CA THR A 60 5.91 -8.45 3.36
C THR A 60 5.43 -8.27 1.93
N VAL A 61 5.78 -7.15 1.29
CA VAL A 61 5.41 -6.86 -0.11
C VAL A 61 5.92 -7.96 -1.05
N SER A 62 7.16 -8.42 -0.87
CA SER A 62 7.73 -9.50 -1.67
C SER A 62 6.89 -10.78 -1.52
N SER A 63 6.47 -11.13 -0.30
CA SER A 63 5.59 -12.28 -0.07
C SER A 63 4.22 -12.10 -0.71
N GLU A 64 3.56 -10.97 -0.47
CA GLU A 64 2.23 -10.64 -1.01
C GLU A 64 2.22 -10.63 -2.55
N PHE A 65 3.31 -10.19 -3.17
CA PHE A 65 3.40 -10.00 -4.61
C PHE A 65 4.24 -11.06 -5.34
N ASN A 66 4.59 -12.15 -4.66
CA ASN A 66 5.41 -13.24 -5.19
C ASN A 66 6.72 -12.74 -5.81
N GLY A 67 7.38 -11.80 -5.15
CA GLY A 67 8.64 -11.21 -5.54
C GLY A 67 8.56 -10.22 -6.72
N LYS A 68 7.37 -9.94 -7.27
CA LYS A 68 7.21 -9.07 -8.43
C LYS A 68 6.46 -7.78 -8.09
N LEU A 69 7.19 -6.69 -8.01
CA LEU A 69 6.66 -5.34 -7.83
C LEU A 69 6.70 -4.56 -9.14
N ASN A 70 5.61 -3.90 -9.51
CA ASN A 70 5.53 -3.10 -10.74
C ASN A 70 5.80 -1.62 -10.49
N ILE A 71 5.25 -1.05 -9.40
CA ILE A 71 5.32 0.38 -9.12
C ILE A 71 5.56 0.61 -7.63
N LEU A 72 6.46 1.54 -7.34
CA LEU A 72 6.73 2.04 -6.00
C LEU A 72 6.51 3.56 -6.00
N ALA A 73 5.64 4.06 -5.12
CA ALA A 73 5.36 5.49 -5.01
C ALA A 73 5.65 6.01 -3.59
N TYR A 74 6.33 7.14 -3.53
CA TYR A 74 6.61 7.89 -2.31
C TYR A 74 5.82 9.20 -2.33
N LEU A 75 4.92 9.39 -1.36
CA LEU A 75 4.14 10.63 -1.24
C LEU A 75 4.70 11.46 -0.07
N ASN A 76 5.44 12.52 -0.42
CA ASN A 76 6.10 13.40 0.54
C ASN A 76 5.14 14.49 1.08
N LEU A 77 4.41 14.19 2.15
CA LEU A 77 3.77 15.18 3.02
C LEU A 77 3.91 14.67 4.48
N SER A 78 4.86 15.24 5.21
CA SER A 78 5.32 14.85 6.56
C SER A 78 5.75 13.37 6.74
N LEU A 79 6.92 13.07 6.15
CA LEU A 79 7.96 12.15 6.62
C LEU A 79 7.72 10.65 6.81
N THR A 80 6.56 10.02 6.55
CA THR A 80 6.47 8.60 7.00
C THR A 80 5.53 7.62 6.31
N ARG A 81 5.21 7.75 5.02
CA ARG A 81 4.25 6.83 4.37
C ARG A 81 4.64 6.52 2.92
N ALA A 82 4.63 5.23 2.55
CA ALA A 82 4.87 4.73 1.19
C ALA A 82 3.62 4.01 0.66
N LEU A 83 3.41 4.06 -0.66
CA LEU A 83 2.41 3.25 -1.36
C LEU A 83 3.14 2.32 -2.33
N ILE A 84 2.80 1.03 -2.29
CA ILE A 84 3.51 -0.03 -3.01
C ILE A 84 2.48 -0.79 -3.85
N PHE A 85 2.66 -0.87 -5.17
CA PHE A 85 1.63 -1.39 -6.08
C PHE A 85 2.12 -2.58 -6.91
N LYS A 86 1.28 -3.59 -7.03
CA LYS A 86 1.36 -4.60 -8.07
C LYS A 86 0.30 -4.30 -9.13
N LEU A 87 0.71 -4.29 -10.41
CA LEU A 87 -0.22 -4.25 -11.53
C LEU A 87 -0.26 -5.67 -12.12
N ASP A 88 -1.31 -6.41 -11.81
CA ASP A 88 -1.67 -7.58 -12.61
C ASP A 88 -2.55 -7.07 -13.76
N LEU A 89 -1.92 -6.60 -14.84
CA LEU A 89 -2.62 -6.35 -16.11
C LEU A 89 -3.18 -7.69 -16.58
N VAL A 90 -4.47 -7.93 -16.36
CA VAL A 90 -5.26 -8.78 -17.25
C VAL A 90 -5.67 -7.87 -18.40
N ILE A 91 -4.81 -7.79 -19.43
CA ILE A 91 -5.26 -7.50 -20.79
C ILE A 91 -5.58 -8.83 -21.46
#